data_AF-A0A961QEN2-F1
#
_entry.id   AF-A0A961QEN2-F1
#
_cell.length_a   1.000
_cell.length_b   1.000
_cell.length_c   1.000
_cell.angle_alpha   90.00
_cell.angle_beta   90.00
_cell.angle_gamma   90.00
#
_symmetry.space_group_name_H-M   'P 1'
#
loop_
_entity.id
_entity.type
_entity.pdbx_description
1 polymer ?
#
loop_
_entity_poly.entity_id
_entity_poly.type
_entity_poly.pdbx_seq_one_letter_code
_entity_poly.pdbx_strand_id
1 'polypeptide(L)'
;YSARYSILDREFYIPEPAQLAAQSTVNNQGRGAVLEGPEAARVLALLKSDAAQMYDHYEEMLSQDGQQGLARELARMNLPMNIYTQWYWKTDLHNLFHFLRLRADAHAQYEIRVYAEAIARMVADWVPLAFAAFEDYRMGGVTLSSKAIDALKRMLKGEEVTRESSGMSVGEWREFRGVWG
;
A
#
# COMPACT_ATOMS: atom_id res chain seq x y z
N TYR A 1 16.77 -7.80 -8.80
CA TYR A 1 17.46 -8.90 -8.11
C TYR A 1 16.69 -10.19 -8.36
N SER A 2 17.34 -11.27 -8.78
CA SER A 2 16.63 -12.51 -9.17
C SER A 2 17.10 -13.68 -8.33
N ALA A 3 16.18 -14.21 -7.52
CA ALA A 3 16.40 -15.39 -6.69
C ALA A 3 16.52 -16.70 -7.50
N ARG A 4 16.56 -16.65 -8.84
CA ARG A 4 16.95 -17.77 -9.72
C ARG A 4 18.46 -17.88 -9.81
N TYR A 5 19.12 -16.73 -9.83
CA TYR A 5 20.55 -16.62 -10.09
C TYR A 5 21.33 -16.26 -8.83
N SER A 6 20.68 -15.63 -7.85
CA SER A 6 21.27 -15.20 -6.57
C SER A 6 20.66 -15.95 -5.39
N ILE A 7 21.44 -16.13 -4.34
CA ILE A 7 20.95 -16.56 -3.02
C ILE A 7 20.45 -15.29 -2.33
N LEU A 8 19.20 -15.29 -1.87
CA LEU A 8 18.61 -14.15 -1.16
C LEU A 8 19.27 -13.98 0.20
N ASP A 9 19.44 -12.73 0.64
CA ASP A 9 19.90 -12.42 1.99
C ASP A 9 18.81 -12.74 3.03
N ARG A 10 19.22 -13.01 4.28
CA ARG A 10 18.32 -13.28 5.42
C ARG A 10 17.65 -12.00 5.94
N GLU A 11 16.94 -11.30 5.05
CA GLU A 11 16.31 -10.02 5.33
C GLU A 11 14.80 -10.10 5.14
N PHE A 12 14.05 -9.81 6.21
CA PHE A 12 12.59 -9.90 6.22
C PHE A 12 11.98 -8.63 6.80
N TYR A 13 10.87 -8.18 6.19
CA TYR A 13 10.02 -7.17 6.79
C TYR A 13 9.26 -7.78 7.96
N ILE A 14 9.54 -7.27 9.15
CA ILE A 14 8.77 -7.52 10.37
C ILE A 14 8.11 -6.19 10.77
N PRO A 15 6.78 -6.13 10.87
CA PRO A 15 6.10 -4.87 11.17
C PRO A 15 6.45 -4.37 12.57
N GLU A 16 6.53 -3.05 12.71
CA GLU A 16 6.58 -2.44 14.04
C GLU A 16 5.29 -2.73 14.82
N PRO A 17 5.33 -2.77 16.17
CA PRO A 17 4.14 -3.04 16.97
C PRO A 17 2.95 -2.11 16.66
N ALA A 18 3.21 -0.83 16.39
CA ALA A 18 2.18 0.15 16.03
C ALA A 18 1.50 -0.14 14.67
N GLN A 19 2.14 -0.97 13.83
CA GLN A 19 1.66 -1.37 12.52
C GLN A 19 1.03 -2.77 12.51
N LEU A 20 1.08 -3.46 13.65
CA LEU A 20 0.46 -4.77 13.83
C LEU A 20 -1.00 -4.59 14.27
N ALA A 21 -1.91 -4.59 13.30
CA ALA A 21 -3.31 -4.27 13.54
C ALA A 21 -4.25 -5.33 12.95
N ALA A 22 -5.45 -5.40 13.53
CA ALA A 22 -6.56 -6.20 13.02
C ALA A 22 -6.98 -5.75 11.62
N GLN A 23 -7.73 -6.60 10.92
CA GLN A 23 -8.31 -6.27 9.62
C GLN A 23 -9.38 -5.17 9.77
N SER A 24 -9.36 -4.15 8.90
CA SER A 24 -10.44 -3.15 8.88
C SER A 24 -11.75 -3.76 8.37
N THR A 25 -12.87 -3.40 9.00
CA THR A 25 -14.24 -3.80 8.61
C THR A 25 -14.81 -2.98 7.46
N VAL A 26 -14.17 -1.85 7.12
CA VAL A 26 -14.63 -0.90 6.09
C VAL A 26 -13.71 -0.89 4.87
N ASN A 27 -12.41 -1.12 5.07
CA ASN A 27 -11.42 -1.17 3.99
C ASN A 27 -10.68 -2.52 3.99
N ASN A 28 -10.94 -3.37 2.99
CA ASN A 28 -10.29 -4.68 2.88
C ASN A 28 -8.76 -4.58 2.69
N GLN A 29 -8.23 -3.44 2.25
CA GLN A 29 -6.79 -3.18 2.13
C GLN A 29 -6.21 -2.44 3.34
N GLY A 30 -7.07 -2.08 4.31
CA GLY A 30 -6.72 -1.25 5.45
C GLY A 30 -6.64 -2.02 6.77
N ARG A 31 -6.04 -1.36 7.75
CA ARG A 31 -5.90 -1.83 9.13
C ARG A 31 -6.98 -1.22 10.03
N GLY A 32 -7.41 -1.99 11.01
CA GLY A 32 -8.31 -1.61 12.10
C GLY A 32 -7.52 -1.27 13.36
N ALA A 33 -7.99 -1.75 14.51
CA ALA A 33 -7.33 -1.52 15.81
C ALA A 33 -5.98 -2.24 15.90
N VAL A 34 -4.99 -1.58 16.50
CA VAL A 34 -3.68 -2.17 16.79
C VAL A 34 -3.86 -3.33 17.78
N LEU A 35 -3.15 -4.44 17.53
CA LEU A 35 -3.12 -5.56 18.47
C LEU A 35 -2.29 -5.17 19.69
N GLU A 36 -2.72 -5.58 20.87
CA GLU A 36 -2.08 -5.20 22.13
C GLU A 36 -1.70 -6.41 22.99
N GLY A 37 -0.80 -6.17 23.95
CA GLY A 37 -0.48 -7.11 25.01
C GLY A 37 0.01 -8.48 24.52
N PRO A 38 -0.42 -9.59 25.18
CA PRO A 38 0.05 -10.94 24.86
C PRO A 38 -0.24 -11.38 23.43
N GLU A 39 -1.34 -10.90 22.82
CA GLU A 39 -1.69 -11.27 21.44
C GLU A 39 -0.68 -10.68 20.45
N ALA A 40 -0.37 -9.38 20.57
CA ALA A 40 0.61 -8.71 19.73
C ALA A 40 1.99 -9.37 19.83
N ALA A 41 2.42 -9.66 21.06
CA ALA A 41 3.70 -10.33 21.31
C ALA A 41 3.76 -11.73 20.67
N ARG A 42 2.67 -12.50 20.79
CA ARG A 42 2.57 -13.83 20.18
C ARG A 42 2.61 -13.77 18.65
N VAL A 43 1.86 -12.86 18.03
CA VAL A 43 1.83 -12.72 16.56
C VAL A 43 3.19 -12.26 16.03
N LEU A 44 3.85 -11.30 16.70
CA LEU A 44 5.18 -10.86 16.32
C LEU A 44 6.22 -11.98 16.45
N ALA A 45 6.11 -12.80 17.50
CA ALA A 45 6.98 -13.97 17.67
C ALA A 45 6.79 -14.98 16.54
N LEU A 46 5.53 -15.27 16.14
CA LEU A 46 5.22 -16.15 15.02
C LEU A 46 5.85 -15.66 13.71
N LEU A 47 5.64 -14.38 13.36
CA LEU A 47 6.21 -13.81 12.13
C LEU A 47 7.74 -13.93 12.08
N LYS A 48 8.40 -13.73 13.23
CA LYS A 48 9.86 -13.85 13.34
C LYS A 48 10.33 -15.29 13.28
N SER A 49 9.68 -16.20 14.01
CA SER A 49 10.05 -17.62 14.03
C SER A 49 9.84 -18.26 12.66
N ASP A 50 8.73 -17.96 12.00
CA ASP A 50 8.39 -18.52 10.69
C ASP A 50 9.38 -18.04 9.63
N ALA A 51 9.71 -16.74 9.62
CA ALA A 51 10.71 -16.20 8.70
C ALA A 51 12.10 -16.83 8.91
N ALA A 52 12.54 -16.98 10.16
CA ALA A 52 13.81 -17.61 10.49
C ALA A 52 13.83 -19.08 10.07
N GLN A 53 12.80 -19.85 10.45
CA GLN A 53 12.70 -21.28 10.14
C GLN A 53 12.62 -21.53 8.63
N MET A 54 11.82 -20.75 7.90
CA MET A 54 11.73 -20.89 6.44
C MET A 54 13.06 -20.59 5.75
N TYR A 55 13.83 -19.64 6.27
CA TYR A 55 15.17 -19.37 5.75
C TYR A 55 16.16 -20.49 6.10
N ASP A 56 16.12 -21.05 7.31
CA ASP A 56 16.96 -22.20 7.68
C ASP A 56 16.68 -23.40 6.76
N HIS A 57 15.41 -23.70 6.47
CA HIS A 57 15.04 -24.72 5.48
C HIS A 57 15.51 -24.36 4.06
N TYR A 58 15.52 -23.07 3.69
CA TYR A 58 16.01 -22.62 2.40
C TYR A 58 17.53 -22.89 2.27
N GLU A 59 18.32 -22.56 3.29
CA GLU A 59 19.75 -22.85 3.32
C GLU A 59 20.03 -24.36 3.34
N GLU A 60 19.27 -25.12 4.11
CA GLU A 60 19.35 -26.58 4.13
C GLU A 60 19.09 -27.17 2.75
N MET A 61 18.03 -26.75 2.05
CA MET A 61 17.72 -27.23 0.70
C MET A 61 18.82 -26.87 -0.31
N LEU A 62 19.49 -25.72 -0.16
CA LEU A 62 20.58 -25.31 -1.05
C LEU A 62 21.90 -26.03 -0.76
N SER A 63 22.11 -26.52 0.46
CA SER A 63 23.36 -27.11 0.89
C SER A 63 23.76 -28.30 0.01
N GLN A 64 25.05 -28.39 -0.32
CA GLN A 64 25.65 -29.53 -1.01
C GLN A 64 26.49 -30.39 -0.06
N ASP A 65 26.44 -30.12 1.25
CA ASP A 65 27.10 -30.94 2.25
C ASP A 65 26.28 -32.22 2.49
N GLY A 66 26.83 -33.36 2.07
CA GLY A 66 26.17 -34.66 2.19
C GLY A 66 24.97 -34.90 1.24
N GLN A 67 24.67 -33.99 0.32
CA GLN A 67 23.53 -34.09 -0.61
C GLN A 67 23.76 -33.31 -1.92
N GLN A 68 22.85 -33.45 -2.89
CA GLN A 68 23.01 -32.82 -4.22
C GLN A 68 22.77 -31.29 -4.22
N GLY A 69 21.99 -30.78 -3.27
CA GLY A 69 21.49 -29.41 -3.25
C GLY A 69 20.37 -29.17 -4.27
N LEU A 70 19.26 -28.59 -3.81
CA LEU A 70 18.12 -28.22 -4.64
C LEU A 70 18.44 -26.99 -5.49
N ALA A 71 17.93 -26.94 -6.71
CA ALA A 71 18.07 -25.77 -7.57
C ALA A 71 17.49 -24.52 -6.89
N ARG A 72 18.21 -23.38 -6.95
CA ARG A 72 17.82 -22.11 -6.32
C ARG A 72 16.39 -21.69 -6.62
N GLU A 73 15.92 -21.96 -7.84
CA GLU A 73 14.57 -21.60 -8.25
C GLU A 73 13.44 -22.41 -7.64
N LEU A 74 13.75 -23.64 -7.21
CA LEU A 74 12.84 -24.48 -6.45
C LEU A 74 12.97 -24.18 -4.95
N ALA A 75 14.20 -24.04 -4.46
CA ALA A 75 14.45 -23.78 -3.03
C ALA A 75 13.73 -22.52 -2.55
N ARG A 76 13.77 -21.42 -3.30
CA ARG A 76 13.14 -20.15 -2.89
C ARG A 76 11.62 -20.20 -2.71
N MET A 77 10.95 -21.26 -3.21
CA MET A 77 9.48 -21.36 -3.15
C MET A 77 8.95 -21.45 -1.71
N ASN A 78 9.80 -21.83 -0.76
CA ASN A 78 9.45 -21.87 0.66
C ASN A 78 9.54 -20.51 1.36
N LEU A 79 10.17 -19.50 0.73
CA LEU A 79 10.41 -18.21 1.38
C LEU A 79 9.12 -17.39 1.45
N PRO A 80 8.82 -16.76 2.59
CA PRO A 80 7.60 -16.00 2.78
C PRO A 80 7.61 -14.68 2.00
N MET A 81 6.42 -14.13 1.73
CA MET A 81 6.23 -12.89 0.95
C MET A 81 6.81 -11.63 1.59
N ASN A 82 7.19 -11.67 2.87
CA ASN A 82 7.82 -10.56 3.56
C ASN A 82 9.35 -10.54 3.41
N ILE A 83 9.95 -11.41 2.60
CA ILE A 83 11.37 -11.34 2.27
C ILE A 83 11.69 -10.08 1.47
N TYR A 84 12.79 -9.40 1.80
CA TYR A 84 13.22 -8.23 1.05
C TYR A 84 13.74 -8.61 -0.33
N THR A 85 13.57 -7.67 -1.26
CA THR A 85 14.13 -7.76 -2.61
C THR A 85 14.52 -6.36 -3.06
N GLN A 86 15.27 -6.31 -4.16
CA GLN A 86 15.79 -5.07 -4.72
C GLN A 86 15.53 -5.05 -6.22
N TRP A 87 15.12 -3.89 -6.74
CA TRP A 87 14.97 -3.67 -8.16
C TRP A 87 15.33 -2.24 -8.53
N TYR A 88 15.74 -2.05 -9.78
CA TYR A 88 15.82 -0.73 -10.38
C TYR A 88 14.45 -0.37 -10.94
N TRP A 89 13.96 0.82 -10.60
CA TRP A 89 12.72 1.34 -11.15
C TRP A 89 13.01 2.63 -11.92
N LYS A 90 12.57 2.66 -13.18
CA LYS A 90 12.64 3.84 -14.05
C LYS A 90 11.24 4.15 -14.56
N THR A 91 10.82 5.40 -14.41
CA THR A 91 9.54 5.90 -14.91
C THR A 91 9.71 7.36 -15.32
N ASP A 92 8.88 7.84 -16.24
CA ASP A 92 8.73 9.28 -16.46
C ASP A 92 7.92 9.94 -15.33
N LEU A 93 7.97 11.27 -15.26
CA LEU A 93 7.35 12.06 -14.21
C LEU A 93 5.81 11.98 -14.21
N HIS A 94 5.18 11.87 -15.38
CA HIS A 94 3.73 11.78 -15.47
C HIS A 94 3.21 10.49 -14.83
N ASN A 95 3.82 9.35 -15.20
CA ASN A 95 3.49 8.06 -14.61
C ASN A 95 3.90 7.96 -13.14
N LEU A 96 4.98 8.66 -12.73
CA LEU A 96 5.37 8.76 -11.33
C LEU A 96 4.31 9.49 -10.49
N PHE A 97 3.78 10.62 -10.96
CA PHE A 97 2.68 11.31 -10.29
C PHE A 97 1.42 10.46 -10.23
N HIS A 98 1.13 9.70 -11.28
CA HIS A 98 0.02 8.74 -11.23
C HIS A 98 0.24 7.66 -10.16
N PHE A 99 1.45 7.09 -10.06
CA PHE A 99 1.82 6.15 -9.01
C PHE A 99 1.66 6.76 -7.62
N LEU A 100 2.22 7.96 -7.39
CA LEU A 100 2.14 8.65 -6.10
C LEU A 100 0.69 8.92 -5.70
N ARG A 101 -0.16 9.33 -6.64
CA ARG A 101 -1.59 9.51 -6.39
C ARG A 101 -2.28 8.25 -5.87
N LEU A 102 -1.91 7.09 -6.41
CA LEU A 102 -2.52 5.82 -6.02
C LEU A 102 -1.91 5.21 -4.75
N ARG A 103 -0.64 5.48 -4.48
CA ARG A 103 0.13 4.78 -3.43
C ARG A 103 0.44 5.63 -2.22
N ALA A 104 0.40 6.95 -2.32
CA ALA A 104 0.41 7.85 -1.16
C ALA A 104 -1.00 8.03 -0.54
N ASP A 105 -2.01 7.35 -1.08
CA ASP A 105 -3.39 7.41 -0.60
C ASP A 105 -3.59 6.66 0.74
N ALA A 106 -4.46 7.18 1.60
CA ALA A 106 -4.75 6.59 2.90
C ALA A 106 -5.34 5.16 2.83
N HIS A 107 -6.01 4.82 1.73
CA HIS A 107 -6.60 3.50 1.48
C HIS A 107 -5.59 2.48 0.96
N ALA A 108 -4.44 2.92 0.46
CA ALA A 108 -3.37 2.03 0.07
C ALA A 108 -2.76 1.34 1.31
N GLN A 109 -2.24 0.14 1.11
CA GLN A 109 -1.54 -0.60 2.16
C GLN A 109 -0.39 0.25 2.74
N TYR A 110 -0.26 0.24 4.06
CA TYR A 110 0.74 1.06 4.78
C TYR A 110 2.16 0.89 4.22
N GLU A 111 2.60 -0.34 3.98
CA GLU A 111 3.97 -0.61 3.53
C GLU A 111 4.31 0.11 2.22
N ILE A 112 3.45 0.06 1.20
CA ILE A 112 3.72 0.75 -0.07
C ILE A 112 3.57 2.26 0.06
N ARG A 113 2.74 2.73 1.00
CA ARG A 113 2.60 4.15 1.29
C ARG A 113 3.88 4.76 1.85
N VAL A 114 4.59 4.07 2.74
CA VAL A 114 5.89 4.53 3.27
C VAL A 114 6.91 4.74 2.14
N TYR A 115 6.95 3.84 1.14
CA TYR A 115 7.79 4.04 -0.04
C TYR A 115 7.31 5.23 -0.89
N ALA A 116 6.01 5.35 -1.12
CA ALA A 116 5.44 6.45 -1.90
C ALA A 116 5.73 7.82 -1.25
N GLU A 117 5.59 7.95 0.07
CA GLU A 117 5.90 9.18 0.82
C GLU A 117 7.38 9.54 0.76
N ALA A 118 8.28 8.56 0.86
CA ALA A 118 9.71 8.79 0.69
C ALA A 118 10.04 9.28 -0.74
N ILE A 119 9.43 8.67 -1.76
CA ILE A 119 9.60 9.07 -3.16
C ILE A 119 9.03 10.46 -3.40
N ALA A 120 7.84 10.75 -2.85
CA ALA A 120 7.20 12.06 -2.96
C ALA A 120 8.10 13.18 -2.45
N ARG A 121 8.75 13.01 -1.29
CA ARG A 121 9.72 13.97 -0.75
C ARG A 121 10.89 14.23 -1.70
N MET A 122 11.50 13.17 -2.22
CA MET A 122 12.60 13.31 -3.20
C MET A 122 12.17 14.02 -4.49
N VAL A 123 10.94 13.75 -4.96
CA VAL A 123 10.38 14.39 -6.16
C VAL A 123 10.05 15.86 -5.90
N ALA A 124 9.52 16.19 -4.72
CA ALA A 124 9.27 17.57 -4.30
C ALA A 124 10.54 18.41 -4.31
N ASP A 125 11.65 17.83 -3.82
CA ASP A 125 12.96 18.49 -3.81
C ASP A 125 13.53 18.65 -5.24
N TRP A 126 13.34 17.67 -6.13
CA TRP A 126 13.88 17.72 -7.50
C TRP A 126 13.07 18.66 -8.40
N VAL A 127 11.75 18.50 -8.46
CA VAL A 127 10.87 19.19 -9.42
C VAL A 127 9.76 19.99 -8.71
N PRO A 128 10.12 20.98 -7.87
CA PRO A 128 9.20 21.63 -6.93
C PRO A 128 7.98 22.28 -7.59
N LEU A 129 8.15 22.92 -8.76
CA LEU A 129 7.03 23.56 -9.47
C LEU A 129 6.01 22.54 -9.99
N ALA A 130 6.49 21.41 -10.53
CA ALA A 130 5.62 20.36 -11.04
C ALA A 130 4.96 19.60 -9.87
N PHE A 131 5.69 19.37 -8.78
CA PHE A 131 5.17 18.72 -7.59
C PHE A 131 4.10 19.58 -6.90
N ALA A 132 4.31 20.90 -6.76
CA ALA A 132 3.30 21.81 -6.21
C ALA A 132 1.99 21.80 -7.02
N ALA A 133 2.08 21.80 -8.36
CA ALA A 133 0.90 21.66 -9.22
C ALA A 133 0.24 20.27 -9.08
N PHE A 134 1.03 19.22 -8.88
CA PHE A 134 0.51 17.89 -8.62
C PHE A 134 -0.23 17.82 -7.28
N GLU A 135 0.34 18.38 -6.20
CA GLU A 135 -0.31 18.43 -4.89
C GLU A 135 -1.65 19.17 -4.96
N ASP A 136 -1.68 20.36 -5.56
CA ASP A 136 -2.89 21.18 -5.66
C ASP A 136 -3.99 20.49 -6.51
N TYR A 137 -3.66 20.09 -7.74
CA TYR A 137 -4.67 19.64 -8.70
C TYR A 137 -4.94 18.13 -8.73
N ARG A 138 -4.12 17.31 -8.07
CA ARG A 138 -4.26 15.83 -8.11
C ARG A 138 -4.36 15.19 -6.74
N MET A 139 -3.70 15.71 -5.72
CA MET A 139 -3.81 15.18 -4.35
C MET A 139 -4.91 15.90 -3.56
N GLY A 140 -4.99 17.22 -3.64
CA GLY A 140 -6.04 18.04 -3.01
C GLY A 140 -7.32 18.16 -3.82
N GLY A 141 -7.28 17.82 -5.11
CA GLY A 141 -8.41 17.91 -6.02
C GLY A 141 -9.37 16.73 -5.92
N VAL A 142 -10.67 17.01 -6.04
CA VAL A 142 -11.74 16.01 -6.14
C VAL A 142 -12.43 16.10 -7.49
N THR A 143 -12.73 14.95 -8.10
CA THR A 143 -13.50 14.90 -9.34
C THR A 143 -14.96 14.72 -9.02
N LEU A 144 -15.80 15.68 -9.42
CA LEU A 144 -17.25 15.57 -9.29
C LEU A 144 -17.87 15.15 -10.63
N SER A 145 -18.80 14.18 -10.59
CA SER A 145 -19.60 13.81 -11.76
C SER A 145 -20.53 14.97 -12.18
N SER A 146 -21.06 14.92 -13.40
CA SER A 146 -22.02 15.94 -13.88
C SER A 146 -23.24 16.07 -12.95
N LYS A 147 -23.74 14.95 -12.44
CA LYS A 147 -24.85 14.90 -11.47
C LYS A 147 -24.48 15.49 -10.11
N ALA A 148 -23.26 15.22 -9.63
CA ALA A 148 -22.74 15.81 -8.40
C ALA A 148 -22.59 17.34 -8.52
N ILE A 149 -22.12 17.84 -9.68
CA ILE A 149 -22.03 19.27 -9.96
C ILE A 149 -23.42 19.91 -9.99
N ASP A 150 -24.43 19.26 -10.59
CA ASP A 150 -25.80 19.77 -10.61
C ASP A 150 -26.41 19.84 -9.20
N ALA A 151 -26.29 18.76 -8.43
CA ALA A 151 -26.72 18.70 -7.05
C ALA A 151 -26.04 19.80 -6.21
N LEU A 152 -24.74 19.99 -6.37
CA LEU A 152 -23.97 21.04 -5.71
C LEU A 152 -24.50 22.44 -6.04
N LYS A 153 -24.75 22.73 -7.32
CA LYS A 153 -25.29 24.03 -7.76
C LYS A 153 -26.67 24.31 -7.16
N ARG A 154 -27.53 23.30 -7.06
CA ARG A 154 -28.86 23.40 -6.44
C ARG A 154 -28.75 23.64 -4.93
N MET A 155 -27.88 22.89 -4.24
CA MET A 155 -27.59 23.09 -2.81
C MET A 155 -27.07 24.50 -2.52
N LEU A 156 -26.15 25.02 -3.34
CA LEU A 156 -25.63 26.39 -3.20
C LEU A 156 -26.68 27.49 -3.40
N LYS A 157 -27.79 27.18 -4.09
CA LYS A 157 -28.96 28.07 -4.22
C LYS A 157 -29.93 27.96 -3.04
N GLY A 158 -29.64 27.11 -2.05
CA GLY A 158 -30.49 26.86 -0.90
C GLY A 158 -31.55 25.78 -1.11
N GLU A 159 -31.49 25.01 -2.21
CA GLU A 159 -32.39 23.88 -2.41
C GLU A 159 -31.99 22.69 -1.53
N GLU A 160 -32.97 22.00 -0.95
CA GLU A 160 -32.75 20.72 -0.29
C GLU A 160 -32.62 19.61 -1.35
N VAL A 161 -31.42 19.06 -1.48
CA VAL A 161 -31.13 17.96 -2.41
C VAL A 161 -30.93 16.68 -1.62
N THR A 162 -31.82 15.71 -1.84
CA THR A 162 -31.71 14.33 -1.34
C THR A 162 -31.07 13.41 -2.38
N ARG A 163 -30.65 12.21 -1.96
CA ARG A 163 -30.15 11.15 -2.85
C ARG A 163 -31.11 10.90 -4.00
N GLU A 164 -32.38 10.73 -3.68
CA GLU A 164 -33.45 10.43 -4.64
C GLU A 164 -33.61 11.56 -5.67
N SER A 165 -33.48 12.81 -5.22
CA SER A 165 -33.59 14.00 -6.09
C SER A 165 -32.34 14.36 -6.88
N SER A 166 -31.20 13.70 -6.57
CA SER A 166 -29.90 13.99 -7.19
C SER A 166 -29.62 13.17 -8.46
N GLY A 167 -30.36 12.09 -8.67
CA GLY A 167 -30.14 11.14 -9.77
C GLY A 167 -28.84 10.32 -9.66
N MET A 168 -28.09 10.44 -8.57
CA MET A 168 -26.91 9.63 -8.27
C MET A 168 -27.28 8.25 -7.73
N SER A 169 -26.45 7.25 -8.04
CA SER A 169 -26.51 5.95 -7.36
C SER A 169 -26.16 6.07 -5.87
N VAL A 170 -26.41 5.01 -5.10
CA VAL A 170 -26.07 4.98 -3.67
C VAL A 170 -24.57 5.23 -3.45
N GLY A 171 -23.71 4.65 -4.29
CA GLY A 171 -22.26 4.82 -4.21
C GLY A 171 -21.82 6.25 -4.52
N GLU A 172 -22.28 6.80 -5.65
CA GLU A 172 -21.98 8.17 -6.07
C GLU A 172 -22.47 9.21 -5.05
N TRP A 173 -23.66 9.02 -4.47
CA TRP A 173 -24.18 9.92 -3.44
C TRP A 173 -23.33 9.89 -2.17
N ARG A 174 -22.88 8.69 -1.75
CA ARG A 174 -21.99 8.53 -0.60
C ARG A 174 -20.65 9.22 -0.84
N GLU A 175 -20.05 9.06 -2.01
CA GLU A 175 -18.80 9.72 -2.39
C GLU A 175 -18.97 11.25 -2.42
N PHE A 176 -20.04 11.74 -3.06
CA PHE A 176 -20.36 13.17 -3.09
C PHE A 176 -20.50 13.77 -1.69
N ARG A 177 -21.27 13.11 -0.81
CA ARG A 177 -21.45 13.56 0.58
C ARG A 177 -20.17 13.47 1.41
N GLY A 178 -19.30 12.50 1.14
CA GLY A 178 -18.00 12.40 1.82
C GLY A 178 -17.01 13.49 1.43
N VAL A 179 -17.19 14.12 0.27
CA VAL A 179 -16.35 15.22 -0.24
C VAL A 179 -16.91 16.59 0.12
N TRP A 180 -18.22 16.78 -0.01
CA TRP A 180 -18.87 18.09 0.13
C TRP A 180 -19.55 18.33 1.49
N GLY A 181 -19.97 17.26 2.17
CA GLY A 181 -20.96 17.31 3.25
C GLY A 181 -20.42 17.06 4.65
#